data_AF-A0A170YUY2-F1
#
_entry.id   AF-A0A170YUY2-F1
#
_cell.length_a   1.000
_cell.length_b   1.000
_cell.length_c   1.000
_cell.angle_alpha   90.00
_cell.angle_beta   90.00
_cell.angle_gamma   90.00
#
_symmetry.space_group_name_H-M   'P 1'
#
loop_
_entity.id
_entity.type
_entity.pdbx_description
1 polymer ?
#
loop_
_entity_poly.entity_id
_entity_poly.type
_entity_poly.pdbx_seq_one_letter_code
_entity_poly.pdbx_strand_id
1 'polypeptide(L)'
;LFNIYLCAQDLPNISERRLISDFSTLPLFFGTTIYAFEGISLVIPLHNEMKNQKQFSSKLGVLNIGQSFVILLAVSLGCIAYLKFGDNVQGSISLNLDRGLLSETVMSSVALAILLTYAIQFHVAVDVIWWDLVAARGPFKRMVLYEMLLRMGLVLFTFVLALVVPHLNLFISLIGAM
;
A
#
# COMPACT_ATOMS: atom_id res chain seq x y z
N LEU A 1 -9.82 -9.12 6.94
CA LEU A 1 -10.47 -10.07 7.89
C LEU A 1 -10.43 -11.51 7.38
N PHE A 2 -10.88 -11.83 6.16
CA PHE A 2 -10.79 -13.20 5.61
C PHE A 2 -9.35 -13.76 5.52
N ASN A 3 -8.36 -12.95 5.17
CA ASN A 3 -6.94 -13.34 5.22
C ASN A 3 -6.50 -13.76 6.64
N ILE A 4 -6.95 -13.05 7.67
CA ILE A 4 -6.65 -13.38 9.08
C ILE A 4 -7.26 -14.73 9.43
N TYR A 5 -8.51 -14.98 9.02
CA TYR A 5 -9.20 -16.25 9.26
C TYR A 5 -8.48 -17.43 8.59
N LEU A 6 -8.11 -17.31 7.32
CA LEU A 6 -7.38 -18.36 6.59
C LEU A 6 -5.98 -18.59 7.15
N CYS A 7 -5.31 -17.55 7.65
CA CYS A 7 -3.98 -17.69 8.25
C CYS A 7 -4.02 -18.21 9.70
N ALA A 8 -5.15 -18.06 10.40
CA ALA A 8 -5.33 -18.59 11.75
C ALA A 8 -5.71 -20.08 11.79
N GLN A 9 -6.04 -20.69 10.65
CA GLN A 9 -6.26 -22.13 10.53
C GLN A 9 -4.92 -22.88 10.47
N ASP A 10 -4.79 -23.93 11.29
CA ASP A 10 -3.64 -24.83 11.39
C ASP A 10 -2.32 -24.11 11.73
N LEU A 11 -2.33 -23.33 12.82
CA LEU A 11 -1.15 -22.65 13.32
C LEU A 11 -0.14 -23.66 13.90
N PRO A 12 1.10 -23.69 13.39
CA PRO A 12 2.17 -24.51 13.97
C PRO A 12 2.62 -23.94 15.31
N ASN A 13 3.34 -24.75 16.09
CA ASN A 13 3.73 -24.41 17.46
C ASN A 13 4.72 -23.22 17.49
N ILE A 14 4.48 -22.24 18.37
CA ILE A 14 5.21 -20.96 18.39
C ILE A 14 6.73 -21.16 18.60
N SER A 15 7.10 -22.23 19.31
CA SER A 15 8.49 -22.58 19.62
C SER A 15 9.35 -22.99 18.42
N GLU A 16 8.75 -23.27 17.26
CA GLU A 16 9.47 -23.65 16.03
C GLU A 16 9.88 -22.44 15.17
N ARG A 17 9.50 -21.22 15.57
CA ARG A 17 9.72 -20.00 14.80
C ARG A 17 10.85 -19.15 15.39
N ARG A 18 11.70 -18.59 14.52
CA ARG A 18 12.69 -17.58 14.93
C ARG A 18 11.94 -16.30 15.29
N LEU A 19 11.95 -15.91 16.57
CA LEU A 19 11.30 -14.66 16.99
C LEU A 19 12.10 -13.41 16.60
N ILE A 20 13.39 -13.54 16.35
CA ILE A 20 14.31 -12.43 16.08
C ILE A 20 15.00 -12.72 14.75
N SER A 21 14.81 -11.81 13.79
CA SER A 21 15.48 -11.86 12.49
C SER A 21 16.90 -11.29 12.57
N ASP A 22 17.72 -11.60 11.57
CA ASP A 22 19.09 -11.11 11.47
C ASP A 22 19.14 -9.59 11.24
N PHE A 23 20.17 -8.93 11.76
CA PHE A 23 20.36 -7.47 11.67
C PHE A 23 20.40 -6.98 10.21
N SER A 24 20.83 -7.83 9.29
CA SER A 24 20.84 -7.58 7.85
C SER A 24 19.45 -7.31 7.25
N THR A 25 18.38 -7.78 7.90
CA THR A 25 16.99 -7.63 7.43
C THR A 25 16.25 -6.43 8.05
N LEU A 26 16.85 -5.76 9.03
CA LEU A 26 16.24 -4.59 9.68
C LEU A 26 15.92 -3.44 8.72
N PRO A 27 16.81 -3.06 7.78
CA PRO A 27 16.49 -2.00 6.81
C PRO A 27 15.27 -2.36 5.96
N LEU A 28 15.17 -3.62 5.54
CA LEU A 28 14.04 -4.12 4.75
C LEU A 28 12.72 -4.03 5.56
N PHE A 29 12.77 -4.40 6.83
CA PHE A 29 11.65 -4.33 7.75
C PHE A 29 11.17 -2.89 7.97
N PHE A 30 12.09 -1.96 8.27
CA PHE A 30 11.74 -0.56 8.49
C PHE A 30 11.20 0.09 7.23
N GLY A 31 11.83 -0.13 6.06
CA GLY A 31 11.34 0.39 4.79
C GLY A 31 9.93 -0.12 4.46
N THR A 32 9.68 -1.42 4.64
CA THR A 32 8.35 -2.00 4.40
C THR A 32 7.31 -1.47 5.39
N THR A 33 7.71 -1.26 6.65
CA THR A 33 6.82 -0.72 7.69
C THR A 33 6.46 0.73 7.40
N ILE A 34 7.42 1.57 7.03
CA ILE A 34 7.18 2.97 6.63
C ILE A 34 6.30 3.01 5.38
N TYR A 35 6.55 2.14 4.40
CA TYR A 35 5.69 2.03 3.22
C TYR A 35 4.26 1.59 3.57
N ALA A 36 4.05 0.74 4.58
CA ALA A 36 2.71 0.38 5.04
C ALA A 36 1.94 1.57 5.64
N PHE A 37 2.64 2.63 6.05
CA PHE A 37 2.06 3.91 6.47
C PHE A 37 1.83 4.89 5.32
N GLU A 38 1.99 4.45 4.06
CA GLU A 38 1.75 5.29 2.90
C GLU A 38 0.26 5.63 2.79
N GLY A 39 -0.10 6.81 3.28
CA GLY A 39 -1.42 7.43 3.11
C GLY A 39 -1.34 8.95 2.99
N ILE A 40 -0.13 9.53 3.04
CA ILE A 40 0.09 10.97 3.12
C ILE A 40 -0.40 11.71 1.87
N SER A 41 -0.32 11.08 0.70
CA SER A 41 -0.85 11.63 -0.57
C SER A 41 -2.37 11.86 -0.52
N LEU A 42 -3.08 11.08 0.30
CA LEU A 42 -4.53 11.19 0.45
C LEU A 42 -4.95 12.09 1.62
N VAL A 43 -4.00 12.51 2.48
CA VAL A 43 -4.27 13.35 3.66
C VAL A 43 -4.87 14.70 3.25
N ILE A 44 -4.36 15.33 2.20
CA ILE A 44 -4.83 16.65 1.74
C ILE A 44 -6.25 16.57 1.13
N PRO A 45 -6.53 15.69 0.15
CA PRO A 45 -7.89 15.49 -0.35
C PRO A 45 -8.87 15.10 0.75
N LEU A 46 -8.49 14.19 1.65
CA LEU A 46 -9.33 13.75 2.75
C LEU A 46 -9.64 14.91 3.71
N HIS A 47 -8.65 15.75 4.02
CA HIS A 47 -8.85 16.94 4.84
C HIS A 47 -9.83 17.92 4.18
N ASN A 48 -9.70 18.15 2.87
CA ASN A 48 -10.56 19.07 2.14
C ASN A 48 -12.02 18.61 2.08
N GLU A 49 -12.26 17.30 1.99
CA GLU A 49 -13.61 16.71 1.96
C GLU A 49 -14.27 16.58 3.35
N MET A 50 -13.53 16.82 4.44
CA MET A 50 -14.09 16.73 5.79
C MET A 50 -14.95 17.93 6.16
N LYS A 51 -16.19 17.65 6.58
CA LYS A 51 -17.12 18.66 7.14
C LYS A 51 -16.52 19.48 8.29
N ASN A 52 -15.65 18.87 9.11
CA ASN A 52 -14.96 19.56 10.20
C ASN A 52 -13.46 19.30 10.18
N GLN A 53 -12.75 20.12 9.41
CA GLN A 53 -11.28 20.09 9.26
C GLN A 53 -10.51 20.15 10.58
N LYS A 54 -11.03 20.83 11.61
CA LYS A 54 -10.35 20.95 12.93
C LYS A 54 -10.24 19.62 13.67
N GLN A 55 -11.10 18.64 13.34
CA GLN A 55 -11.05 17.31 13.95
C GLN A 55 -10.12 16.35 13.22
N PHE A 56 -9.54 16.73 12.07
CA PHE A 56 -8.67 15.85 11.30
C PHE A 56 -7.39 15.48 12.06
N SER A 57 -6.68 16.50 12.58
CA SER A 57 -5.40 16.35 13.29
C SER A 57 -5.50 16.45 14.82
N SER A 58 -6.72 16.40 15.38
CA SER A 58 -6.90 16.37 16.84
C SER A 58 -6.26 15.11 17.45
N LYS A 59 -5.96 15.10 18.75
CA LYS A 59 -5.33 13.94 19.43
C LYS A 59 -6.12 12.64 19.22
N LEU A 60 -7.45 12.73 19.23
CA LEU A 60 -8.39 11.66 18.87
C LEU A 60 -9.09 11.94 17.53
N GLY A 61 -8.37 12.57 16.60
CA GLY A 61 -8.87 12.92 15.29
C GLY A 61 -9.02 11.71 14.37
N VAL A 62 -9.72 11.92 13.26
CA VAL A 62 -10.00 10.88 12.25
C VAL A 62 -8.70 10.24 11.74
N LEU A 63 -7.64 11.03 11.58
CA LEU A 63 -6.34 10.54 11.12
C LEU A 63 -5.71 9.59 12.15
N ASN A 64 -5.59 10.01 13.41
CA ASN A 64 -4.92 9.22 14.45
C ASN A 64 -5.67 7.92 14.76
N ILE A 65 -7.00 7.97 14.85
CA ILE A 65 -7.83 6.78 15.11
C ILE A 65 -7.78 5.83 13.91
N GLY A 66 -7.95 6.36 12.69
CA GLY A 66 -7.90 5.57 11.47
C GLY A 66 -6.56 4.86 11.29
N GLN A 67 -5.45 5.59 11.47
CA GLN A 67 -4.11 5.02 11.38
C GLN A 67 -3.86 3.98 12.49
N SER A 68 -4.25 4.26 13.74
CA SER A 68 -4.09 3.29 14.84
C SER A 68 -4.83 1.98 14.59
N PHE A 69 -6.04 2.05 14.01
CA PHE A 69 -6.80 0.87 13.64
C PHE A 69 -6.12 0.07 12.52
N VAL A 70 -5.61 0.75 11.49
CA VAL A 70 -4.87 0.12 10.40
C VAL A 70 -3.60 -0.56 10.91
N ILE A 71 -2.86 0.09 11.81
CA ILE A 71 -1.67 -0.51 12.48
C ILE A 71 -2.04 -1.81 13.17
N LEU A 72 -3.11 -1.80 13.97
CA LEU A 72 -3.52 -2.98 14.72
C LEU A 72 -3.87 -4.14 13.78
N LEU A 73 -4.56 -3.85 12.67
CA LEU A 73 -4.87 -4.85 11.65
C LEU A 73 -3.62 -5.35 10.92
N ALA A 74 -2.69 -4.46 10.57
CA ALA A 74 -1.45 -4.82 9.89
C ALA A 74 -0.54 -5.67 10.77
N VAL A 75 -0.37 -5.29 12.04
CA VAL A 75 0.42 -6.04 13.03
C VAL A 75 -0.21 -7.40 13.30
N SER A 76 -1.52 -7.46 13.54
CA SER A 76 -2.19 -8.76 13.79
C SER A 76 -2.11 -9.69 12.59
N LEU A 77 -2.35 -9.19 11.37
CA LEU A 77 -2.21 -9.99 10.15
C LEU A 77 -0.75 -10.42 9.93
N GLY A 78 0.22 -9.53 10.12
CA GLY A 78 1.64 -9.81 9.97
C GLY A 78 2.12 -10.90 10.94
N CYS A 79 1.74 -10.80 12.22
CA CYS A 79 2.05 -11.81 13.22
C CYS A 79 1.46 -13.18 12.86
N ILE A 80 0.18 -13.23 12.48
CA ILE A 80 -0.50 -14.50 12.15
C ILE A 80 0.08 -15.11 10.86
N ALA A 81 0.37 -14.29 9.84
CA ALA A 81 0.98 -14.73 8.61
C ALA A 81 2.40 -15.29 8.84
N TYR A 82 3.20 -14.65 9.69
CA TYR A 82 4.52 -15.15 10.05
C TYR A 82 4.46 -16.47 10.82
N LEU A 83 3.52 -16.62 11.75
CA LEU A 83 3.32 -17.88 12.46
C LEU A 83 3.00 -19.03 11.49
N LYS A 84 2.10 -18.79 10.52
CA LYS A 84 1.71 -19.80 9.53
C LYS A 84 2.83 -20.15 8.55
N PHE A 85 3.41 -19.17 7.88
CA PHE A 85 4.33 -19.41 6.75
C PHE A 85 5.81 -19.45 7.14
N GLY A 86 6.19 -18.94 8.31
CA GLY A 86 7.57 -18.89 8.78
C GLY A 86 8.50 -18.15 7.82
N ASP A 87 9.71 -18.67 7.64
CA ASP A 87 10.77 -18.08 6.79
C ASP A 87 10.44 -18.11 5.27
N ASN A 88 9.41 -18.86 4.87
CA ASN A 88 9.00 -18.97 3.46
C ASN A 88 8.00 -17.88 3.03
N VAL A 89 7.73 -16.88 3.87
CA VAL A 89 6.76 -15.83 3.53
C VAL A 89 7.24 -15.02 2.32
N GLN A 90 6.57 -15.21 1.19
CA GLN A 90 6.78 -14.38 0.01
C GLN A 90 6.24 -12.96 0.21
N GLY A 91 6.63 -12.06 -0.68
CA GLY A 91 6.30 -10.63 -0.64
C GLY A 91 4.83 -10.23 -0.66
N SER A 92 3.97 -11.17 -0.99
CA SER A 92 2.53 -11.04 -0.77
C SER A 92 2.04 -12.28 -0.05
N ILE A 93 1.30 -12.07 1.05
CA ILE A 93 0.69 -13.15 1.83
C ILE A 93 -0.22 -13.99 0.92
N SER A 94 -0.92 -13.34 -0.02
CA SER A 94 -1.79 -14.01 -0.99
C SER A 94 -1.06 -15.06 -1.82
N LEU A 95 0.20 -14.85 -2.18
CA LEU A 95 0.97 -15.84 -2.95
C LEU A 95 1.32 -17.11 -2.16
N ASN A 96 1.30 -17.06 -0.84
CA ASN A 96 1.62 -18.22 0.00
C ASN A 96 0.39 -19.08 0.34
N LEU A 97 -0.84 -18.63 0.02
CA LEU A 97 -2.04 -19.40 0.32
C LEU A 97 -2.19 -20.61 -0.62
N ASP A 98 -2.53 -21.76 -0.03
CA ASP A 98 -2.88 -22.95 -0.79
C ASP A 98 -4.07 -22.70 -1.71
N ARG A 99 -4.01 -23.25 -2.93
CA ARG A 99 -5.05 -23.11 -3.94
C ARG A 99 -6.31 -23.84 -3.49
N GLY A 100 -7.33 -23.07 -3.12
CA GLY A 100 -8.65 -23.55 -2.71
C GLY A 100 -9.71 -22.49 -2.97
N LEU A 101 -10.98 -22.90 -3.00
CA LEU A 101 -12.12 -22.02 -3.34
C LEU A 101 -12.17 -20.73 -2.49
N LEU A 102 -11.82 -20.83 -1.20
CA LEU A 102 -11.75 -19.68 -0.29
C LEU A 102 -10.56 -18.77 -0.61
N SER A 103 -9.38 -19.35 -0.89
CA SER A 103 -8.17 -18.59 -1.25
C SER A 103 -8.35 -17.82 -2.56
N GLU A 104 -8.96 -18.43 -3.58
CA GLU A 104 -9.25 -17.79 -4.87
C GLU A 104 -10.22 -16.60 -4.73
N THR A 105 -11.24 -16.76 -3.88
CA THR A 105 -12.18 -15.67 -3.57
C THR A 105 -11.46 -14.51 -2.87
N VAL A 106 -10.54 -14.81 -1.95
CA VAL A 106 -9.73 -13.79 -1.29
C VAL A 106 -8.76 -13.12 -2.27
N MET A 107 -8.09 -13.88 -3.13
CA MET A 107 -7.19 -13.34 -4.15
C MET A 107 -7.92 -12.38 -5.11
N SER A 108 -9.11 -12.77 -5.60
CA SER A 108 -9.91 -11.89 -6.45
C SER A 108 -10.36 -10.61 -5.73
N SER A 109 -10.74 -10.70 -4.44
CA SER A 109 -11.07 -9.53 -3.63
C SER A 109 -9.88 -8.58 -3.44
N VAL A 110 -8.67 -9.13 -3.23
CA VAL A 110 -7.43 -8.35 -3.10
C VAL A 110 -7.06 -7.71 -4.43
N ALA A 111 -7.17 -8.43 -5.54
CA ALA A 111 -6.92 -7.89 -6.88
C ALA A 111 -7.88 -6.73 -7.21
N LEU A 112 -9.17 -6.87 -6.88
CA LEU A 112 -10.15 -5.81 -7.04
C LEU A 112 -9.82 -4.59 -6.15
N ALA A 113 -9.42 -4.82 -4.90
CA ALA A 113 -9.01 -3.74 -4.00
C ALA A 113 -7.80 -2.98 -4.56
N ILE A 114 -6.78 -3.69 -5.07
CA ILE A 114 -5.60 -3.06 -5.70
C ILE A 114 -6.01 -2.25 -6.93
N LEU A 115 -6.89 -2.77 -7.78
CA LEU A 115 -7.38 -2.08 -8.97
C LEU A 115 -8.08 -0.75 -8.61
N LEU A 116 -8.95 -0.78 -7.59
CA LEU A 116 -9.67 0.42 -7.12
C LEU A 116 -8.71 1.42 -6.46
N THR A 117 -7.78 0.95 -5.63
CA THR A 117 -6.79 1.82 -4.98
C THR A 117 -5.88 2.49 -6.01
N TYR A 118 -5.45 1.75 -7.04
CA TYR A 118 -4.65 2.31 -8.14
C TYR A 118 -5.39 3.43 -8.85
N ALA A 119 -6.68 3.28 -9.13
CA ALA A 119 -7.48 4.32 -9.77
C ALA A 119 -7.54 5.61 -8.95
N ILE A 120 -7.68 5.50 -7.62
CA ILE A 120 -7.72 6.66 -6.71
C ILE A 120 -6.33 7.32 -6.61
N GLN A 121 -5.27 6.53 -6.39
CA GLN A 121 -3.91 7.05 -6.28
C GLN A 121 -3.45 7.72 -7.58
N PHE A 122 -3.78 7.12 -8.73
CA PHE A 122 -3.44 7.67 -10.04
C PHE A 122 -4.10 9.02 -10.29
N HIS A 123 -5.37 9.19 -9.89
CA HIS A 123 -6.06 10.48 -9.99
C HIS A 123 -5.35 11.57 -9.19
N VAL A 124 -5.06 11.29 -7.92
CA VAL A 124 -4.39 12.25 -7.03
C VAL A 124 -2.98 12.58 -7.54
N ALA A 125 -2.23 11.59 -8.02
CA ALA A 125 -0.90 11.81 -8.60
C ALA A 125 -0.95 12.70 -9.86
N VAL A 126 -1.90 12.45 -10.76
CA VAL A 126 -2.11 13.27 -11.96
C VAL A 126 -2.44 14.70 -11.57
N ASP A 127 -3.34 14.91 -10.60
CA ASP A 127 -3.72 16.25 -10.15
C ASP A 127 -2.53 17.00 -9.59
N VAL A 128 -1.74 16.39 -8.70
CA VAL A 128 -0.56 17.01 -8.10
C VAL A 128 0.45 17.43 -9.17
N ILE A 129 0.81 16.53 -10.08
CA ILE A 129 1.77 16.82 -11.16
C ILE A 129 1.22 17.89 -12.10
N TRP A 130 -0.08 17.87 -12.37
CA TRP A 130 -0.72 18.87 -13.22
C TRP A 130 -0.64 20.28 -12.62
N TRP A 131 -0.94 20.43 -11.32
CA TRP A 131 -0.85 21.71 -10.63
C TRP A 131 0.59 22.25 -10.61
N ASP A 132 1.58 21.39 -10.34
CA ASP A 132 2.99 21.77 -10.38
C ASP A 132 3.43 22.21 -11.79
N LEU A 133 2.95 21.52 -12.84
CA LEU A 133 3.27 21.84 -14.22
C LEU A 133 2.66 23.19 -14.65
N VAL A 134 1.40 23.45 -14.29
CA VAL A 134 0.72 24.72 -14.58
C VAL A 134 1.37 25.87 -13.82
N ALA A 135 1.77 25.66 -12.56
CA ALA A 135 2.50 26.65 -11.77
C ALA A 135 3.86 26.99 -12.39
N ALA A 136 4.58 26.00 -12.93
CA ALA A 136 5.91 26.20 -13.51
C ALA A 136 5.91 26.78 -14.93
N ARG A 137 4.95 26.40 -15.78
CA ARG A 137 4.95 26.76 -17.22
C ARG A 137 3.84 27.73 -17.64
N GLY A 138 2.97 28.13 -16.72
CA GLY A 138 1.84 29.02 -16.98
C GLY A 138 0.65 28.33 -17.67
N PRO A 139 -0.49 29.02 -17.82
CA PRO A 139 -1.70 28.42 -18.36
C PRO A 139 -1.55 28.01 -19.83
N PHE A 140 -1.73 26.73 -20.11
CA PHE A 140 -1.67 26.19 -21.47
C PHE A 140 -2.92 26.55 -22.28
N LYS A 141 -2.76 26.98 -23.54
CA LYS A 141 -3.89 27.28 -24.46
C LYS A 141 -4.83 26.10 -24.73
N ARG A 142 -4.38 24.85 -24.53
CA ARG A 142 -5.18 23.62 -24.71
C ARG A 142 -5.04 22.69 -23.50
N MET A 143 -5.52 23.13 -22.33
CA MET A 143 -5.38 22.38 -21.07
C MET A 143 -5.75 20.90 -21.18
N VAL A 144 -6.91 20.59 -21.78
CA VAL A 144 -7.41 19.21 -21.92
C VAL A 144 -6.46 18.28 -22.68
N LEU A 145 -5.79 18.78 -23.73
CA LEU A 145 -4.84 17.97 -24.52
C LEU A 145 -3.56 17.69 -23.75
N TYR A 146 -3.02 18.68 -23.03
CA TYR A 146 -1.82 18.48 -22.21
C TYR A 146 -2.11 17.57 -21.01
N GLU A 147 -3.29 17.67 -20.42
CA GLU A 147 -3.72 16.78 -19.34
C GLU A 147 -3.86 15.33 -19.83
N MET A 148 -4.47 15.10 -21.01
CA MET A 148 -4.56 13.77 -21.61
C MET A 148 -3.19 13.18 -21.96
N LEU A 149 -2.29 13.99 -22.51
CA LEU A 149 -0.91 13.56 -22.81
C LEU A 149 -0.14 13.19 -21.53
N LEU A 150 -0.31 13.97 -20.47
CA LEU A 150 0.30 13.69 -19.17
C LEU A 150 -0.25 12.38 -18.57
N ARG A 151 -1.57 12.18 -18.60
CA ARG A 151 -2.20 10.91 -18.17
C ARG A 151 -1.66 9.72 -18.96
N MET A 152 -1.61 9.81 -20.29
CA MET A 152 -1.06 8.73 -21.13
C MET A 152 0.42 8.47 -20.84
N GLY A 153 1.22 9.52 -20.67
CA GLY A 153 2.63 9.41 -20.33
C GLY A 153 2.86 8.71 -18.99
N LEU A 154 2.08 9.06 -17.96
CA LEU A 154 2.18 8.45 -16.64
C LEU A 154 1.76 6.98 -16.65
N VAL A 155 0.69 6.61 -17.37
CA VAL A 155 0.28 5.20 -17.52
C VAL A 155 1.36 4.38 -18.23
N LEU A 156 1.97 4.93 -19.28
CA LEU A 156 3.06 4.25 -19.99
C LEU A 156 4.28 4.07 -19.08
N PHE A 157 4.61 5.10 -18.30
CA PHE A 157 5.70 5.04 -17.35
C PHE A 157 5.48 3.98 -16.26
N THR A 158 4.29 3.93 -15.65
CA THR A 158 3.97 2.90 -14.65
C THR A 158 3.98 1.50 -15.24
N PHE A 159 3.54 1.34 -16.50
CA PHE A 159 3.62 0.07 -17.21
C PHE A 159 5.07 -0.40 -17.43
N VAL A 160 5.96 0.51 -17.85
CA VAL A 160 7.39 0.19 -18.02
C VAL A 160 8.02 -0.20 -16.69
N LEU A 161 7.73 0.53 -15.61
CA LEU A 161 8.22 0.17 -14.27
C LEU A 161 7.75 -1.23 -13.83
N ALA A 162 6.49 -1.58 -14.11
CA ALA A 162 5.95 -2.90 -13.80
C ALA A 162 6.69 -4.03 -14.53
N LEU A 163 7.21 -3.80 -15.73
CA LEU A 163 8.01 -4.78 -16.48
C LEU A 163 9.44 -4.93 -15.93
N VAL A 164 9.98 -3.87 -15.31
CA VAL A 164 11.38 -3.82 -14.87
C VAL A 164 11.59 -4.36 -13.46
N VAL A 165 10.55 -4.39 -12.61
CA VAL A 165 10.68 -4.78 -11.19
C VAL A 165 10.19 -6.22 -10.95
N PRO A 166 11.08 -7.24 -10.96
CA PRO A 166 10.71 -8.64 -10.69
C PRO A 166 10.52 -8.93 -9.19
N HIS A 167 11.07 -8.09 -8.30
CA HIS A 167 11.03 -8.30 -6.84
C HIS A 167 10.36 -7.13 -6.11
N LEU A 168 9.05 -7.27 -5.88
CA LEU A 168 8.23 -6.23 -5.25
C LEU A 168 8.71 -5.82 -3.85
N ASN A 169 9.20 -6.76 -3.03
CA ASN A 169 9.64 -6.46 -1.65
C ASN A 169 10.80 -5.46 -1.58
N LEU A 170 11.79 -5.63 -2.46
CA LEU A 170 12.96 -4.74 -2.50
C LEU A 170 12.55 -3.34 -2.93
N PHE A 171 11.63 -3.23 -3.89
CA PHE A 171 11.11 -1.96 -4.37
C PHE A 171 10.27 -1.25 -3.30
N ILE A 172 9.37 -1.97 -2.64
CA ILE A 172 8.55 -1.47 -1.52
C ILE A 172 9.44 -0.92 -0.41
N SER A 173 10.45 -1.68 0.01
CA SER A 173 11.37 -1.23 1.05
C SER A 173 12.24 -0.06 0.61
N LEU A 174 12.63 0.02 -0.66
CA LEU A 174 13.42 1.13 -1.17
C LEU A 174 12.62 2.42 -1.14
N ILE A 175 11.36 2.40 -1.61
CA ILE A 175 10.47 3.56 -1.57
C ILE A 175 10.23 3.99 -0.13
N GLY A 176 9.93 3.06 0.77
CA GLY A 176 9.69 3.39 2.18
C GLY A 176 10.93 3.87 2.94
N ALA A 177 12.13 3.70 2.39
CA ALA A 177 13.37 4.20 2.98
C ALA A 177 13.79 5.58 2.44
N MET A 178 13.10 6.11 1.43
CA MET A 178 13.36 7.44 0.82
C MET A 178 12.72 8.59 1.58
#